data_AF-D3DIK6-F1
#
_entry.id   AF-D3DIK6-F1
#
_cell.length_a   1.000
_cell.length_b   1.000
_cell.length_c   1.000
_cell.angle_alpha   90.00
_cell.angle_beta   90.00
_cell.angle_gamma   90.00
#
_symmetry.space_group_name_H-M   'P 1'
#
loop_
_entity.id
_entity.type
_entity.pdbx_description
1 polymer ?
#
loop_
_entity_poly.entity_id
_entity_poly.type
_entity_poly.pdbx_seq_one_letter_code
_entity_poly.pdbx_strand_id
1 'polypeptide(L)'
;MIKNVNFPSYVFSSFVAGYVMMAVDMIMDGFLGLFGTYREYLQMVRQFGIFQGFEGIALVVGHTINSLVLALFFVDVRVYNRIPLRGGLAKGIFFGAVWHVWVLVFLLFASIGGSKFAISMLHSPYTSHISLFLLHLIWGGTLGLLYTPKEL
;
A
#
# COMPACT_ATOMS: atom_id res chain seq x y z
N MET A 1 -5.64 4.19 22.36
CA MET A 1 -4.90 5.28 21.70
C MET A 1 -3.43 4.91 21.71
N ILE A 2 -2.80 4.72 20.54
CA ILE A 2 -1.37 4.42 20.46
C ILE A 2 -0.62 5.61 21.04
N LYS A 3 0.01 5.46 22.21
CA LYS A 3 0.75 6.55 22.86
C LYS A 3 1.84 7.04 21.90
N ASN A 4 2.00 8.36 21.79
CA ASN A 4 3.05 9.04 21.01
C ASN A 4 2.89 9.05 19.47
N VAL A 5 1.69 8.73 18.94
CA VAL A 5 1.38 8.97 17.51
C VAL A 5 0.80 10.37 17.34
N ASN A 6 1.30 11.12 16.36
CA ASN A 6 0.67 12.37 15.91
C ASN A 6 -0.56 12.03 15.06
N PHE A 7 -1.71 11.84 15.71
CA PHE A 7 -2.92 11.32 15.06
C PHE A 7 -3.40 12.18 13.88
N PRO A 8 -3.49 13.53 13.98
CA PRO A 8 -3.85 14.36 12.82
C PRO A 8 -2.92 14.18 11.62
N SER A 9 -1.60 14.18 11.86
CA SER A 9 -0.60 13.98 10.80
C SER A 9 -0.68 12.57 10.21
N TYR A 10 -0.86 11.54 11.04
CA TYR A 10 -1.10 10.16 10.60
C TYR A 10 -2.29 10.06 9.67
N VAL A 11 -3.46 10.58 10.08
CA VAL A 11 -4.68 10.50 9.28
C VAL A 11 -4.45 11.20 7.93
N PHE A 12 -3.98 12.45 7.96
CA PHE A 12 -3.72 13.23 6.75
C PHE A 12 -2.74 12.53 5.81
N SER A 13 -1.56 12.16 6.30
CA SER A 13 -0.51 11.52 5.48
C SER A 13 -0.97 10.19 4.89
N SER A 14 -1.74 9.40 5.62
CA SER A 14 -2.27 8.11 5.15
C SER A 14 -3.30 8.28 4.04
N PHE A 15 -4.23 9.23 4.18
CA PHE A 15 -5.22 9.53 3.13
C PHE A 15 -4.53 10.01 1.86
N VAL A 16 -3.60 10.96 1.97
CA VAL A 16 -2.87 11.50 0.82
C VAL A 16 -2.01 10.42 0.17
N ALA A 17 -1.30 9.60 0.94
CA ALA A 17 -0.48 8.51 0.40
C ALA A 17 -1.32 7.47 -0.37
N GLY A 18 -2.49 7.10 0.16
CA GLY A 18 -3.41 6.17 -0.51
C GLY A 18 -3.94 6.74 -1.83
N TYR A 19 -4.33 8.02 -1.82
CA TYR A 19 -4.78 8.72 -3.02
C TYR A 19 -3.68 8.87 -4.07
N VAL A 20 -2.46 9.27 -3.67
CA VAL A 20 -1.33 9.44 -4.59
C VAL A 20 -0.93 8.12 -5.23
N MET A 21 -0.88 7.03 -4.47
CA MET A 21 -0.61 5.69 -5.00
C MET A 21 -1.62 5.30 -6.07
N MET A 22 -2.92 5.46 -5.78
CA MET A 22 -4.00 5.16 -6.73
C MET A 22 -3.93 6.07 -7.97
N ALA A 23 -3.70 7.38 -7.78
CA ALA A 23 -3.61 8.34 -8.86
C ALA A 23 -2.43 8.02 -9.78
N VAL A 24 -1.27 7.66 -9.22
CA VAL A 24 -0.11 7.25 -10.02
C VAL A 24 -0.42 5.99 -10.83
N ASP A 25 -1.02 4.96 -10.19
CA ASP A 25 -1.34 3.72 -10.91
C ASP A 25 -2.31 3.93 -12.08
N MET A 26 -3.25 4.87 -11.93
CA MET A 26 -4.21 5.23 -12.97
C MET A 26 -3.63 6.14 -14.06
N ILE A 27 -2.86 7.17 -13.69
CA ILE A 27 -2.31 8.16 -14.63
C ILE A 27 -1.17 7.56 -15.44
N MET A 28 -0.36 6.70 -14.83
CA MET A 28 0.81 6.09 -15.46
C MET A 28 0.51 4.72 -16.09
N ASP A 29 -0.75 4.36 -16.23
CA ASP A 29 -1.21 3.08 -16.80
C ASP A 29 -0.57 2.79 -18.17
N GLY A 30 0.21 1.70 -18.24
CA GLY A 30 0.92 1.27 -19.44
C GLY A 30 2.25 1.98 -19.69
N PHE A 31 2.65 2.94 -18.85
CA PHE A 31 3.93 3.63 -18.98
C PHE A 31 5.09 2.65 -18.85
N LEU A 32 5.88 2.49 -19.93
CA LEU A 32 6.93 1.47 -20.06
C LEU A 32 6.44 0.03 -19.81
N GLY A 33 5.14 -0.24 -20.01
CA GLY A 33 4.52 -1.54 -19.69
C GLY A 33 4.32 -1.80 -18.20
N LEU A 34 4.38 -0.75 -17.36
CA LEU A 34 4.14 -0.79 -15.91
C LEU A 34 2.83 -0.08 -15.56
N PHE A 35 2.43 -0.19 -14.28
CA PHE A 35 1.21 0.35 -13.69
C PHE A 35 -0.07 -0.23 -14.31
N GLY A 36 -1.23 0.36 -14.04
CA GLY A 36 -2.52 -0.20 -14.44
C GLY A 36 -2.96 -1.39 -13.58
N THR A 37 -2.33 -1.60 -12.42
CA THR A 37 -2.62 -2.75 -11.53
C THR A 37 -4.04 -2.73 -10.98
N TYR A 38 -4.67 -1.56 -10.90
CA TYR A 38 -6.08 -1.39 -10.57
C TYR A 38 -7.01 -2.17 -11.50
N ARG A 39 -6.66 -2.35 -12.78
CA ARG A 39 -7.48 -3.13 -13.74
C ARG A 39 -7.48 -4.61 -13.39
N GLU A 40 -6.30 -5.14 -13.07
CA GLU A 40 -6.15 -6.52 -12.61
C GLU A 40 -6.93 -6.75 -11.32
N TYR A 41 -6.81 -5.81 -10.36
CA TYR A 41 -7.55 -5.86 -9.11
C TYR A 41 -9.07 -5.82 -9.33
N LEU A 42 -9.57 -4.94 -10.19
CA LEU A 42 -10.99 -4.89 -10.56
C LEU A 42 -11.47 -6.20 -11.19
N GLN A 43 -10.69 -6.80 -12.09
CA GLN A 43 -11.03 -8.08 -12.70
C GLN A 43 -11.09 -9.19 -11.65
N MET A 44 -10.13 -9.24 -10.72
CA MET A 44 -10.15 -10.21 -9.62
C MET A 44 -11.36 -10.01 -8.71
N VAL A 45 -11.64 -8.78 -8.26
CA VAL A 45 -12.80 -8.45 -7.42
C VAL A 45 -14.11 -8.90 -8.09
N ARG A 46 -14.27 -8.64 -9.39
CA ARG A 46 -15.41 -9.10 -10.18
C ARG A 46 -15.49 -10.63 -10.25
N GLN A 47 -14.37 -11.30 -10.51
CA GLN A 47 -14.31 -12.75 -10.60
C GLN A 47 -14.70 -13.44 -9.29
N PHE A 48 -14.32 -12.86 -8.15
CA PHE A 48 -14.69 -13.37 -6.82
C PHE A 48 -16.06 -12.89 -6.34
N GLY A 49 -16.81 -12.11 -7.15
CA GLY A 49 -18.15 -11.62 -6.82
C GLY A 49 -18.18 -10.65 -5.64
N ILE A 50 -17.04 -10.01 -5.32
CA ILE A 50 -16.92 -9.11 -4.18
C ILE A 50 -17.40 -7.72 -4.62
N PHE A 51 -18.42 -7.17 -3.95
CA PHE A 51 -18.96 -5.83 -4.22
C PHE A 51 -19.48 -5.60 -5.66
N GLN A 52 -20.26 -6.55 -6.20
CA GLN A 52 -20.86 -6.43 -7.54
C GLN A 52 -21.61 -5.11 -7.74
N GLY A 53 -21.28 -4.38 -8.81
CA GLY A 53 -21.87 -3.08 -9.15
C GLY A 53 -21.28 -1.87 -8.39
N PHE A 54 -20.40 -2.11 -7.42
CA PHE A 54 -19.73 -1.08 -6.62
C PHE A 54 -18.20 -1.22 -6.66
N GLU A 55 -17.65 -1.93 -7.65
CA GLU A 55 -16.23 -2.33 -7.66
C GLU A 55 -15.29 -1.13 -7.71
N GLY A 56 -15.68 -0.06 -8.42
CA GLY A 56 -14.91 1.19 -8.45
C GLY A 56 -14.88 1.90 -7.09
N ILE A 57 -16.00 1.92 -6.38
CA ILE A 57 -16.07 2.50 -5.03
C ILE A 57 -15.29 1.62 -4.05
N ALA A 58 -15.46 0.30 -4.13
CA ALA A 58 -14.71 -0.66 -3.32
C ALA A 58 -13.20 -0.52 -3.55
N LEU A 59 -12.77 -0.22 -4.78
CA LEU A 59 -11.36 0.05 -5.08
C LEU A 59 -10.86 1.31 -4.38
N VAL A 60 -11.56 2.44 -4.53
CA VAL A 60 -11.15 3.72 -3.91
C VAL A 60 -11.17 3.63 -2.38
N VAL A 61 -12.28 3.14 -1.82
CA VAL A 61 -12.47 2.99 -0.39
C VAL A 61 -11.49 1.96 0.17
N GLY A 62 -11.31 0.83 -0.52
CA GLY A 62 -10.35 -0.21 -0.15
C GLY A 62 -8.92 0.32 -0.10
N HIS A 63 -8.46 1.05 -1.12
CA HIS A 63 -7.12 1.65 -1.13
C HIS A 63 -6.94 2.67 -0.01
N THR A 64 -7.97 3.46 0.27
CA THR A 64 -7.93 4.50 1.29
C THR A 64 -7.90 3.91 2.70
N ILE A 65 -8.78 2.95 2.99
CA ILE A 65 -8.84 2.25 4.27
C ILE A 65 -7.58 1.42 4.49
N ASN A 66 -7.11 0.70 3.45
CA ASN A 66 -5.86 -0.04 3.54
C ASN A 66 -4.71 0.90 3.84
N SER A 67 -4.60 2.04 3.16
CA SER A 67 -3.55 3.02 3.46
C SER A 67 -3.56 3.45 4.93
N LEU A 68 -4.72 3.77 5.50
CA LEU A 68 -4.86 4.10 6.92
C LEU A 68 -4.43 2.96 7.83
N VAL A 69 -4.98 1.76 7.65
CA VAL A 69 -4.70 0.62 8.52
C VAL A 69 -3.23 0.22 8.45
N LEU A 70 -2.64 0.21 7.26
CA LEU A 70 -1.25 -0.20 7.05
C LEU A 70 -0.25 0.87 7.50
N ALA A 71 -0.60 2.15 7.38
CA ALA A 71 0.21 3.24 7.91
C ALA A 71 0.36 3.20 9.43
N LEU A 72 -0.54 2.53 10.18
CA LEU A 72 -0.39 2.32 11.63
C LEU A 72 0.94 1.66 12.00
N PHE A 73 1.41 0.72 11.19
CA PHE A 73 2.70 0.06 11.41
C PHE A 73 3.88 1.02 11.21
N PHE A 74 3.77 1.96 10.28
CA PHE A 74 4.81 2.97 10.04
C PHE A 74 4.86 4.02 11.16
N VAL A 75 3.69 4.52 11.58
CA VAL A 75 3.61 5.61 12.56
C VAL A 75 3.83 5.15 14.00
N ASP A 76 3.79 3.84 14.26
CA ASP A 76 4.21 3.28 15.55
C ASP A 76 5.64 3.71 15.85
N VAL A 77 5.83 4.37 17.01
CA VAL A 77 7.11 4.96 17.40
C VAL A 77 8.24 3.94 17.44
N ARG A 78 7.97 2.69 17.81
CA ARG A 78 8.98 1.63 17.87
C ARG A 78 9.46 1.27 16.47
N VAL A 79 8.57 1.27 15.49
CA VAL A 79 8.92 1.00 14.09
C VAL A 79 9.61 2.22 13.50
N TYR A 80 8.99 3.40 13.59
CA TYR A 80 9.51 4.65 13.01
C TYR A 80 10.94 4.97 13.47
N ASN A 81 11.25 4.74 14.76
CA ASN A 81 12.58 5.00 15.32
C ASN A 81 13.61 3.91 15.03
N ARG A 82 13.18 2.69 14.65
CA ARG A 82 14.10 1.60 14.27
C ARG A 82 14.51 1.63 12.82
N ILE A 83 13.82 2.38 11.96
CA ILE A 83 14.21 2.53 10.56
C ILE A 83 15.56 3.28 10.52
N PRO A 84 16.63 2.68 9.98
CA PRO A 84 18.00 3.19 10.10
C PRO A 84 18.30 4.39 9.17
N LEU A 85 17.28 5.01 8.59
CA LEU A 85 17.41 6.12 7.65
C LEU A 85 17.02 7.45 8.30
N ARG A 86 17.65 8.53 7.82
CA ARG A 86 17.34 9.89 8.26
C ARG A 86 16.32 10.53 7.32
N GLY A 87 15.41 11.31 7.90
CA GLY A 87 14.35 12.02 7.16
C GLY A 87 13.13 11.15 6.88
N GLY A 88 11.95 11.79 6.90
CA GLY A 88 10.67 11.11 6.74
C GLY A 88 10.53 10.38 5.41
N LEU A 89 10.89 11.03 4.30
CA LEU A 89 10.82 10.44 2.94
C LEU A 89 11.64 9.15 2.83
N ALA A 90 12.91 9.17 3.24
CA ALA A 90 13.78 8.00 3.16
C ALA A 90 13.27 6.85 4.03
N LYS A 91 12.81 7.17 5.26
CA LYS A 91 12.16 6.17 6.13
C LYS A 91 10.92 5.57 5.48
N GLY A 92 10.11 6.41 4.84
CA GLY A 92 8.91 6.03 4.13
C GLY A 92 9.16 5.10 2.95
N ILE A 93 10.11 5.43 2.09
CA ILE A 93 10.52 4.60 0.94
C ILE A 93 11.02 3.23 1.43
N PHE A 94 11.88 3.22 2.44
CA PHE A 94 12.38 1.96 3.02
C PHE A 94 11.27 1.13 3.63
N PHE A 95 10.36 1.76 4.37
CA PHE A 95 9.20 1.09 4.92
C PHE A 95 8.32 0.49 3.81
N GLY A 96 8.03 1.25 2.74
CA GLY A 96 7.27 0.76 1.58
C GLY A 96 7.94 -0.44 0.91
N ALA A 97 9.26 -0.42 0.75
CA ALA A 97 10.02 -1.54 0.19
C ALA A 97 9.90 -2.81 1.06
N VAL A 98 10.15 -2.67 2.37
CA VAL A 98 10.04 -3.78 3.34
C VAL A 98 8.60 -4.27 3.43
N TRP A 99 7.63 -3.37 3.39
CA TRP A 99 6.22 -3.69 3.43
C TRP A 99 5.78 -4.52 2.23
N HIS A 100 6.24 -4.17 1.02
CA HIS A 100 5.94 -4.96 -0.17
C HIS A 100 6.44 -6.42 -0.03
N VAL A 101 7.65 -6.61 0.50
CA VAL A 101 8.19 -7.95 0.79
C VAL A 101 7.29 -8.69 1.79
N TRP A 102 6.84 -8.02 2.85
CA TRP A 102 5.91 -8.62 3.81
C TRP A 102 4.56 -9.00 3.19
N VAL A 103 4.04 -8.20 2.26
CA VAL A 103 2.81 -8.54 1.51
C VAL A 103 3.02 -9.81 0.69
N LEU A 104 4.14 -9.95 -0.01
CA LEU A 104 4.45 -11.18 -0.76
C LEU A 104 4.55 -12.40 0.16
N VAL A 105 5.21 -12.26 1.32
CA VAL A 105 5.30 -13.32 2.33
C VAL A 105 3.90 -13.70 2.84
N PHE A 106 3.05 -12.72 3.14
CA PHE A 106 1.67 -12.96 3.55
C PHE A 106 0.86 -13.68 2.47
N LEU A 107 0.98 -13.25 1.21
CA LEU A 107 0.32 -13.91 0.07
C LEU A 107 0.78 -15.36 -0.08
N LEU A 108 2.07 -15.65 0.13
CA LEU A 108 2.60 -17.01 0.10
C LEU A 108 1.93 -17.89 1.17
N PHE A 109 1.87 -17.42 2.43
CA PHE A 109 1.21 -18.17 3.50
C PHE A 109 -0.29 -18.32 3.26
N ALA A 110 -0.97 -17.28 2.79
CA ALA A 110 -2.39 -17.35 2.46
C ALA A 110 -2.67 -18.31 1.30
N SER A 111 -1.77 -18.40 0.31
CA SER A 111 -1.82 -19.34 -0.80
C SER A 111 -1.69 -20.79 -0.32
N ILE A 112 -0.75 -21.07 0.59
CA ILE A 112 -0.61 -22.38 1.24
C ILE A 112 -1.90 -22.74 2.01
N GLY A 113 -2.56 -21.75 2.61
CA GLY A 113 -3.87 -21.89 3.25
C GLY A 113 -5.05 -22.07 2.29
N GLY A 114 -4.83 -22.13 0.97
CA GLY A 114 -5.86 -22.36 -0.04
C GLY A 114 -6.60 -21.11 -0.52
N SER A 115 -6.11 -19.90 -0.20
CA SER A 115 -6.72 -18.66 -0.68
C SER A 115 -6.56 -18.51 -2.20
N LYS A 116 -7.66 -18.69 -2.94
CA LYS A 116 -7.70 -18.50 -4.40
C LYS A 116 -7.29 -17.08 -4.82
N PHE A 117 -7.62 -16.08 -4.02
CA PHE A 117 -7.22 -14.69 -4.27
C PHE A 117 -5.70 -14.54 -4.17
N ALA A 118 -5.08 -15.09 -3.12
CA ALA A 118 -3.63 -15.02 -2.95
C ALA A 118 -2.89 -15.82 -4.02
N ILE A 119 -3.41 -16.99 -4.40
CA ILE A 119 -2.91 -17.78 -5.53
C ILE A 119 -2.95 -16.95 -6.82
N SER A 120 -4.07 -16.29 -7.11
CA SER A 120 -4.21 -15.46 -8.32
C SER A 120 -3.21 -14.31 -8.34
N MET A 121 -3.06 -13.57 -7.24
CA MET A 121 -2.11 -12.45 -7.12
C MET A 121 -0.65 -12.89 -7.30
N LEU A 122 -0.27 -14.05 -6.76
CA LEU A 122 1.10 -14.56 -6.92
C LEU A 122 1.42 -14.98 -8.36
N HIS A 123 0.42 -15.43 -9.12
CA HIS A 123 0.56 -15.79 -10.53
C HIS A 123 0.43 -14.59 -11.50
N SER A 124 0.20 -13.38 -10.99
CA SER A 124 0.21 -12.18 -11.83
C SER A 124 1.57 -12.01 -12.54
N PRO A 125 1.58 -11.37 -13.72
CA PRO A 125 2.81 -11.10 -14.45
C PRO A 125 3.89 -10.40 -13.61
N TYR A 126 5.16 -10.63 -13.94
CA TYR A 126 6.28 -9.96 -13.26
C TYR A 126 6.19 -8.43 -13.33
N THR A 127 5.67 -7.88 -14.43
CA THR A 127 5.44 -6.44 -14.60
C THR A 127 4.47 -5.90 -13.57
N SER A 128 3.45 -6.67 -13.19
CA SER A 128 2.47 -6.31 -12.16
C SER A 128 3.12 -6.28 -10.78
N HIS A 129 3.98 -7.26 -10.45
CA HIS A 129 4.75 -7.24 -9.20
C HIS A 129 5.72 -6.07 -9.11
N ILE A 130 6.41 -5.75 -10.20
CA ILE A 130 7.29 -4.57 -10.28
C ILE A 130 6.47 -3.28 -10.09
N SER A 131 5.33 -3.18 -10.74
CA SER A 131 4.43 -2.02 -10.62
C SER A 131 3.92 -1.87 -9.18
N LEU A 132 3.46 -2.95 -8.57
CA LEU A 132 3.04 -2.97 -7.16
C LEU A 132 4.20 -2.57 -6.24
N PHE A 133 5.43 -3.04 -6.48
CA PHE A 133 6.59 -2.63 -5.70
C PHE A 133 6.83 -1.11 -5.80
N LEU A 134 6.85 -0.57 -7.02
CA LEU A 134 7.02 0.88 -7.24
C LEU A 134 5.91 1.69 -6.56
N LEU A 135 4.66 1.23 -6.64
CA LEU A 135 3.52 1.85 -5.98
C LEU A 135 3.67 1.83 -4.45
N HIS A 136 4.21 0.77 -3.86
CA HIS A 136 4.53 0.74 -2.43
C HIS A 136 5.66 1.72 -2.05
N LEU A 137 6.65 1.92 -2.91
CA LEU A 137 7.69 2.94 -2.70
C LEU A 137 7.09 4.35 -2.73
N ILE A 138 6.19 4.61 -3.69
CA ILE A 138 5.49 5.90 -3.81
C ILE A 138 4.59 6.13 -2.59
N TRP A 139 3.77 5.16 -2.25
CA TRP A 139 2.92 5.20 -1.06
C TRP A 139 3.73 5.46 0.21
N GLY A 140 4.76 4.64 0.45
CA GLY A 140 5.63 4.76 1.61
C GLY A 140 6.37 6.09 1.62
N GLY A 141 6.89 6.53 0.48
CA GLY A 141 7.58 7.81 0.32
C GLY A 141 6.67 9.00 0.62
N THR A 142 5.45 9.04 0.05
CA THR A 142 4.45 10.08 0.33
C THR A 142 4.04 10.06 1.81
N LEU A 143 3.79 8.89 2.38
CA LEU A 143 3.46 8.73 3.80
C LEU A 143 4.58 9.29 4.68
N GLY A 144 5.82 8.88 4.43
CA GLY A 144 6.97 9.31 5.21
C GLY A 144 7.31 10.79 5.05
N LEU A 145 7.14 11.35 3.85
CA LEU A 145 7.35 12.77 3.58
C LEU A 145 6.36 13.66 4.35
N LEU A 146 5.10 13.25 4.43
CA LEU A 146 4.01 14.04 5.03
C LEU A 146 3.78 13.74 6.52
N TYR A 147 4.26 12.61 7.02
CA TYR A 147 4.12 12.28 8.43
C TYR A 147 5.13 13.04 9.29
N THR A 148 4.59 13.84 10.20
CA THR A 148 5.33 14.56 11.23
C THR A 148 5.19 13.80 12.55
N PRO A 149 6.23 13.08 13.01
CA PRO A 149 6.18 12.39 14.29
C PRO A 149 5.95 13.41 15.42
N LYS A 150 5.27 12.98 16.49
CA LYS A 150 5.13 13.84 17.67
C LYS A 150 6.53 14.05 18.26
N GLU A 151 6.89 15.29 18.56
CA GLU A 151 8.11 15.58 19.31
C GLU A 151 8.03 14.83 20.65
N LEU A 152 9.08 14.05 20.94
CA LEU A 152 9.25 13.32 22.20
C LEU A 152 9.97 14.21 23.21
#